data_AF-A0A1J5WCK1-F1
#
_entry.id   AF-A0A1J5WCK1-F1
#
_cell.length_a   1.000
_cell.length_b   1.000
_cell.length_c   1.000
_cell.angle_alpha   90.00
_cell.angle_beta   90.00
_cell.angle_gamma   90.00
#
_symmetry.space_group_name_H-M   'P 1'
#
loop_
_entity.id
_entity.type
_entity.pdbx_description
1 polymer ?
#
loop_
_entity_poly.entity_id
_entity_poly.type
_entity_poly.pdbx_seq_one_letter_code
_entity_poly.pdbx_strand_id
1 'polypeptide(L)'
;EILPKLRIHEENVMERLVLDVCDPGFISELLKMENKCIWVGKVEKLRLAGSTVEILPKFRLDQENEMGELVLTTKHSYNTTILKEENNSIWVGKVKRLKLYGHAVEILPKLIIHQENVMELLELNATVSYYVSGILGMENKSIWVGKVRNVHLTGYAYRIEDKLI
;
A
#
# COMPACT_ATOMS: atom_id res chain seq x y z
N GLU A 1 -12.42 -7.84 -16.75
CA GLU A 1 -12.37 -7.29 -15.37
C GLU A 1 -13.71 -6.65 -14.97
N ILE A 2 -14.05 -6.73 -13.67
CA ILE A 2 -15.34 -6.26 -13.11
C ILE A 2 -15.19 -4.94 -12.33
N LEU A 3 -14.00 -4.65 -11.76
CA LEU A 3 -13.80 -3.53 -10.82
C LEU A 3 -14.27 -2.15 -11.34
N PRO A 4 -13.90 -1.69 -12.55
CA PRO A 4 -14.39 -0.40 -13.08
C PRO A 4 -15.90 -0.39 -13.36
N LYS A 5 -16.55 -1.56 -13.42
CA LYS A 5 -17.98 -1.72 -13.71
C LYS A 5 -18.85 -1.69 -12.45
N LEU A 6 -18.25 -1.72 -11.24
CA LEU A 6 -18.99 -1.77 -9.98
C LEU A 6 -19.74 -0.47 -9.66
N ARG A 7 -19.50 0.63 -10.40
CA ARG A 7 -20.19 1.94 -10.24
C ARG A 7 -20.36 2.34 -8.77
N ILE A 8 -19.27 2.29 -8.02
CA ILE A 8 -19.25 2.64 -6.60
C ILE A 8 -19.53 4.14 -6.46
N HIS A 9 -20.55 4.48 -5.68
CA HIS A 9 -20.93 5.87 -5.45
C HIS A 9 -19.85 6.65 -4.69
N GLU A 10 -19.82 7.97 -4.84
CA GLU A 10 -18.79 8.80 -4.19
C GLU A 10 -18.83 8.70 -2.66
N GLU A 11 -20.04 8.72 -2.10
CA GLU A 11 -20.32 8.59 -0.67
C GLU A 11 -20.25 7.14 -0.13
N ASN A 12 -19.78 6.19 -0.93
CA ASN A 12 -19.71 4.79 -0.51
C ASN A 12 -18.79 4.62 0.70
N VAL A 13 -19.31 3.93 1.73
CA VAL A 13 -18.55 3.46 2.88
C VAL A 13 -18.52 1.94 2.85
N MET A 14 -17.37 1.38 2.52
CA MET A 14 -17.16 -0.05 2.37
C MET A 14 -16.48 -0.63 3.62
N GLU A 15 -17.07 -1.68 4.20
CA GLU A 15 -16.42 -2.40 5.32
C GLU A 15 -15.11 -3.08 4.87
N ARG A 16 -15.11 -3.67 3.67
CA ARG A 16 -13.97 -4.46 3.20
C ARG A 16 -13.85 -4.51 1.69
N LEU A 17 -12.64 -4.22 1.19
CA LEU A 17 -12.21 -4.54 -0.17
C LEU A 17 -11.04 -5.53 -0.11
N VAL A 18 -11.24 -6.74 -0.63
CA VAL A 18 -10.18 -7.76 -0.74
C VAL A 18 -10.00 -8.13 -2.20
N LEU A 19 -8.77 -8.00 -2.69
CA LEU A 19 -8.39 -8.50 -4.01
C LEU A 19 -7.16 -9.38 -3.87
N ASP A 20 -7.23 -10.57 -4.46
CA ASP A 20 -6.16 -11.56 -4.42
C ASP A 20 -6.07 -12.21 -5.80
N VAL A 21 -5.00 -11.88 -6.52
CA VAL A 21 -4.77 -12.36 -7.87
C VAL A 21 -3.28 -12.66 -7.97
N CYS A 22 -2.94 -13.91 -8.29
CA CYS A 22 -1.54 -14.33 -8.47
C CYS A 22 -1.04 -14.14 -9.90
N ASP A 23 -1.94 -14.17 -10.89
CA ASP A 23 -1.59 -14.01 -12.30
C ASP A 23 -1.87 -12.57 -12.76
N PRO A 24 -0.82 -11.79 -13.11
CA PRO A 24 -0.98 -10.40 -13.53
C PRO A 24 -1.80 -10.25 -14.83
N GLY A 25 -1.98 -11.32 -15.62
CA GLY A 25 -2.82 -11.32 -16.81
C GLY A 25 -4.26 -10.89 -16.52
N PHE A 26 -4.80 -11.23 -15.34
CA PHE A 26 -6.16 -10.87 -14.93
C PHE A 26 -6.35 -9.40 -14.55
N ILE A 27 -5.26 -8.66 -14.31
CA ILE A 27 -5.29 -7.23 -13.98
C ILE A 27 -4.61 -6.37 -15.05
N SER A 28 -4.26 -6.97 -16.20
CA SER A 28 -3.48 -6.31 -17.24
C SER A 28 -4.18 -5.10 -17.84
N GLU A 29 -5.51 -5.05 -17.84
CA GLU A 29 -6.27 -3.88 -18.28
C GLU A 29 -6.29 -2.80 -17.17
N LEU A 30 -6.43 -3.17 -15.89
CA LEU A 30 -6.32 -2.22 -14.78
C LEU A 30 -4.94 -1.54 -14.73
N LEU A 31 -3.88 -2.28 -15.02
CA LEU A 31 -2.51 -1.74 -15.00
C LEU A 31 -2.29 -0.65 -16.06
N LYS A 32 -3.02 -0.71 -17.18
CA LYS A 32 -2.99 0.30 -18.26
C LYS A 32 -3.79 1.56 -17.93
N MET A 33 -4.68 1.51 -16.93
CA MET A 33 -5.48 2.67 -16.57
C MET A 33 -4.64 3.75 -15.92
N GLU A 34 -5.11 4.99 -15.96
CA GLU A 34 -4.49 6.10 -15.24
C GLU A 34 -4.57 5.90 -13.72
N ASN A 35 -3.67 6.52 -12.97
CA ASN A 35 -3.74 6.49 -11.52
C ASN A 35 -4.99 7.25 -11.05
N LYS A 36 -5.58 6.81 -9.93
CA LYS A 36 -6.79 7.40 -9.32
C LYS A 36 -8.03 7.40 -10.22
N CYS A 37 -8.14 6.47 -11.17
CA CYS A 37 -9.31 6.34 -12.05
C CYS A 37 -10.44 5.46 -11.46
N ILE A 38 -10.14 4.61 -10.47
CA ILE A 38 -11.11 3.68 -9.86
C ILE A 38 -11.57 4.27 -8.52
N TRP A 39 -12.75 4.89 -8.49
CA TRP A 39 -13.33 5.35 -7.23
C TRP A 39 -13.77 4.17 -6.36
N VAL A 40 -13.32 4.15 -5.11
CA VAL A 40 -13.71 3.14 -4.11
C VAL A 40 -14.37 3.74 -2.85
N GLY A 41 -14.34 5.07 -2.72
CA GLY A 41 -14.93 5.79 -1.58
C GLY A 41 -14.12 5.61 -0.30
N LYS A 42 -14.81 5.48 0.83
CA LYS A 42 -14.22 5.14 2.12
C LYS A 42 -14.15 3.63 2.27
N VAL A 43 -13.03 3.12 2.78
CA VAL A 43 -12.80 1.68 2.98
C VAL A 43 -12.25 1.46 4.38
N GLU A 44 -12.98 0.70 5.21
CA GLU A 44 -12.53 0.35 6.56
C GLU A 44 -11.35 -0.64 6.52
N LYS A 45 -11.38 -1.65 5.63
CA LYS A 45 -10.32 -2.66 5.48
C LYS A 45 -9.97 -2.90 4.02
N LEU A 46 -8.74 -2.56 3.62
CA LEU A 46 -8.22 -2.82 2.28
C LEU A 46 -7.14 -3.90 2.33
N ARG A 47 -7.34 -5.00 1.60
CA ARG A 47 -6.35 -6.06 1.44
C ARG A 47 -6.08 -6.33 -0.04
N LEU A 48 -4.83 -6.15 -0.44
CA LEU A 48 -4.34 -6.50 -1.78
C LEU A 48 -3.26 -7.58 -1.67
N ALA A 49 -3.44 -8.67 -2.39
CA ALA A 49 -2.53 -9.80 -2.41
C ALA A 49 -2.11 -10.19 -3.83
N GLY A 50 -0.86 -10.64 -3.96
CA GLY A 50 -0.27 -11.02 -5.23
C GLY A 50 -0.07 -9.83 -6.16
N SER A 51 -0.42 -9.99 -7.42
CA SER A 51 -0.34 -8.98 -8.47
C SER A 51 -1.26 -7.78 -8.22
N THR A 52 -2.35 -7.94 -7.45
CA THR A 52 -3.27 -6.81 -7.16
C THR A 52 -2.64 -5.68 -6.35
N VAL A 53 -1.49 -5.91 -5.73
CA VAL A 53 -0.75 -4.83 -5.08
C VAL A 53 -0.38 -3.73 -6.10
N GLU A 54 -0.13 -4.08 -7.35
CA GLU A 54 0.27 -3.13 -8.40
C GLU A 54 -0.86 -2.16 -8.82
N ILE A 55 -2.12 -2.49 -8.55
CA ILE A 55 -3.26 -1.61 -8.89
C ILE A 55 -3.60 -0.63 -7.76
N LEU A 56 -2.88 -0.64 -6.64
CA LEU A 56 -3.09 0.34 -5.56
C LEU A 56 -3.12 1.80 -6.05
N PRO A 57 -2.20 2.26 -6.94
CA PRO A 57 -2.25 3.63 -7.46
C PRO A 57 -3.48 3.93 -8.31
N LYS A 58 -4.18 2.90 -8.80
CA LYS A 58 -5.40 3.05 -9.62
C LYS A 58 -6.61 3.40 -8.76
N PHE A 59 -6.57 3.12 -7.46
CA PHE A 59 -7.66 3.47 -6.55
C PHE A 59 -7.66 4.96 -6.20
N ARG A 60 -8.86 5.53 -6.21
CA ARG A 60 -9.17 6.84 -5.66
C ARG A 60 -10.00 6.63 -4.40
N LEU A 61 -9.31 6.71 -3.26
CA LEU A 61 -9.91 6.76 -1.93
C LEU A 61 -10.41 8.18 -1.64
N ASP A 62 -11.43 8.25 -0.80
CA ASP A 62 -11.93 9.53 -0.28
C ASP A 62 -10.83 10.31 0.48
N GLN A 63 -10.90 11.64 0.48
CA GLN A 63 -9.92 12.46 1.22
C GLN A 63 -10.05 12.24 2.73
N GLU A 64 -11.26 12.01 3.23
CA GLU A 64 -11.57 11.73 4.64
C GLU A 64 -11.59 10.21 4.91
N ASN A 65 -10.84 9.42 4.14
CA ASN A 65 -10.76 7.98 4.34
C ASN A 65 -10.01 7.66 5.65
N GLU A 66 -10.73 7.04 6.59
CA GLU A 66 -10.18 6.53 7.84
C GLU A 66 -10.23 4.99 7.85
N MET A 67 -9.10 4.38 7.54
CA MET A 67 -8.97 2.93 7.39
C MET A 67 -8.54 2.28 8.72
N GLY A 68 -9.27 1.23 9.10
CA GLY A 68 -8.90 0.36 10.21
C GLY A 68 -7.68 -0.52 9.89
N GLU A 69 -7.59 -1.05 8.67
CA GLU A 69 -6.46 -1.89 8.25
C GLU A 69 -6.14 -1.77 6.75
N LEU A 70 -4.86 -1.53 6.43
CA LEU A 70 -4.28 -1.68 5.10
C LEU A 70 -3.30 -2.86 5.11
N VAL A 71 -3.59 -3.89 4.30
CA VAL A 71 -2.73 -5.07 4.15
C VAL A 71 -2.29 -5.23 2.70
N LEU A 72 -0.99 -5.16 2.45
CA LEU A 72 -0.40 -5.43 1.14
C LEU A 72 0.54 -6.63 1.26
N THR A 73 0.35 -7.63 0.41
CA THR A 73 1.17 -8.85 0.42
C THR A 73 1.55 -9.25 -0.99
N THR A 74 2.83 -9.26 -1.30
CA THR A 74 3.29 -9.83 -2.57
C THR A 74 4.67 -10.45 -2.42
N LYS A 75 4.83 -11.62 -3.05
CA LYS A 75 6.13 -12.28 -3.20
C LYS A 75 6.69 -12.12 -4.61
N HIS A 76 5.91 -11.53 -5.52
CA HIS A 76 6.26 -11.39 -6.93
C HIS A 76 7.20 -10.21 -7.14
N SER A 77 8.30 -10.46 -7.86
CA SER A 77 9.32 -9.47 -8.20
C SER A 77 9.11 -8.78 -9.55
N TYR A 78 8.00 -9.05 -10.24
CA TYR A 78 7.85 -8.67 -11.63
C TYR A 78 7.65 -7.17 -11.77
N ASN A 79 8.59 -6.48 -12.42
CA ASN A 79 8.43 -5.22 -13.15
C ASN A 79 7.39 -4.24 -12.56
N THR A 80 7.44 -4.07 -11.24
CA THR A 80 6.34 -3.55 -10.43
C THR A 80 6.11 -2.09 -10.79
N THR A 81 5.07 -1.83 -11.57
CA THR A 81 4.73 -0.48 -12.05
C THR A 81 4.63 0.49 -10.87
N ILE A 82 4.11 -0.01 -9.75
CA ILE A 82 4.00 0.72 -8.49
C ILE A 82 5.35 1.18 -7.90
N LEU A 83 6.46 0.46 -8.11
CA LEU A 83 7.77 0.91 -7.61
C LEU A 83 8.38 2.03 -8.47
N LYS A 84 7.87 2.22 -9.70
CA LYS A 84 8.23 3.36 -10.55
C LYS A 84 7.47 4.64 -10.17
N GLU A 85 6.42 4.53 -9.37
CA GLU A 85 5.73 5.69 -8.82
C GLU A 85 6.70 6.54 -7.98
N GLU A 86 6.45 7.84 -7.94
CA GLU A 86 7.23 8.74 -7.11
C GLU A 86 7.00 8.43 -5.62
N ASN A 87 7.98 8.75 -4.77
CA ASN A 87 7.77 8.70 -3.33
C ASN A 87 6.65 9.68 -2.95
N ASN A 88 5.82 9.33 -1.96
CA ASN A 88 4.67 10.13 -1.54
C ASN A 88 3.69 10.47 -2.68
N SER A 89 3.30 9.49 -3.50
CA SER A 89 2.38 9.68 -4.63
C SER A 89 1.01 8.97 -4.46
N ILE A 90 0.93 7.98 -3.56
CA ILE A 90 -0.25 7.11 -3.38
C ILE A 90 -1.00 7.49 -2.10
N TRP A 91 -2.14 8.18 -2.23
CA TRP A 91 -2.98 8.54 -1.08
C TRP A 91 -3.70 7.33 -0.47
N VAL A 92 -3.53 7.11 0.84
CA VAL A 92 -4.25 6.06 1.60
C VAL A 92 -5.12 6.59 2.74
N GLY A 93 -5.04 7.89 3.04
CA GLY A 93 -5.79 8.53 4.13
C GLY A 93 -5.18 8.25 5.51
N LYS A 94 -6.02 8.17 6.54
CA LYS A 94 -5.63 7.72 7.88
C LYS A 94 -5.67 6.19 7.93
N VAL A 95 -4.66 5.57 8.55
CA VAL A 95 -4.54 4.12 8.65
C VAL A 95 -4.18 3.75 10.09
N LYS A 96 -5.08 3.04 10.77
CA LYS A 96 -4.81 2.54 12.14
C LYS A 96 -3.78 1.43 12.15
N ARG A 97 -3.81 0.51 11.18
CA ARG A 97 -2.91 -0.64 11.10
C ARG A 97 -2.40 -0.84 9.68
N LEU A 98 -1.11 -0.62 9.46
CA LEU A 98 -0.45 -0.83 8.17
C LEU A 98 0.41 -2.08 8.22
N LYS A 99 0.15 -3.01 7.30
CA LYS A 99 0.87 -4.29 7.22
C LYS A 99 1.39 -4.53 5.81
N LEU A 100 2.71 -4.62 5.69
CA LEU A 100 3.40 -4.85 4.42
C LEU A 100 4.24 -6.12 4.49
N TYR A 101 3.93 -7.09 3.62
CA TYR A 101 4.57 -8.40 3.59
C TYR A 101 5.26 -8.66 2.26
N GLY A 102 6.49 -9.15 2.33
CA GLY A 102 7.32 -9.44 1.17
C GLY A 102 7.73 -8.18 0.44
N HIS A 103 7.61 -8.18 -0.89
CA HIS A 103 7.91 -7.02 -1.73
C HIS A 103 7.07 -5.79 -1.45
N ALA A 104 5.90 -5.97 -0.82
CA ALA A 104 5.05 -4.84 -0.52
C ALA A 104 5.71 -3.83 0.43
N VAL A 105 6.78 -4.24 1.15
CA VAL A 105 7.58 -3.34 1.98
C VAL A 105 8.19 -2.20 1.14
N GLU A 106 8.59 -2.44 -0.11
CA GLU A 106 9.18 -1.41 -0.99
C GLU A 106 8.17 -0.32 -1.42
N ILE A 107 6.88 -0.53 -1.17
CA ILE A 107 5.81 0.44 -1.45
C ILE A 107 5.71 1.47 -0.33
N LEU A 108 6.21 1.19 0.87
CA LEU A 108 6.13 2.09 2.02
C LEU A 108 6.49 3.56 1.69
N PRO A 109 7.63 3.87 1.03
CA PRO A 109 7.98 5.26 0.67
C PRO A 109 7.06 5.90 -0.38
N LYS A 110 6.21 5.12 -1.06
CA LYS A 110 5.25 5.61 -2.07
C LYS A 110 3.94 6.06 -1.46
N LEU A 111 3.61 5.58 -0.25
CA LEU A 111 2.35 5.87 0.43
C LEU A 111 2.35 7.29 1.00
N ILE A 112 1.24 7.99 0.83
CA ILE A 112 0.91 9.23 1.52
C ILE A 112 -0.08 8.86 2.62
N ILE A 113 0.40 8.89 3.86
CA ILE A 113 -0.42 8.78 5.05
C ILE A 113 -0.85 10.19 5.46
N HIS A 114 -2.07 10.36 5.96
CA HIS A 114 -2.56 11.67 6.38
C HIS A 114 -1.71 12.25 7.53
N GLN A 115 -1.35 13.54 7.50
CA GLN A 115 -0.45 14.19 8.49
C GLN A 115 -0.87 14.01 9.96
N GLU A 116 -2.17 13.98 10.22
CA GLU A 116 -2.76 13.77 11.56
C GLU A 116 -2.91 12.28 11.95
N ASN A 117 -2.37 11.35 11.16
CA ASN A 117 -2.52 9.93 11.43
C ASN A 117 -1.84 9.52 12.74
N VAL A 118 -2.60 8.80 13.57
CA VAL A 118 -2.11 8.10 14.75
C VAL A 118 -2.29 6.61 14.51
N MET A 119 -1.23 5.96 14.05
CA MET A 119 -1.17 4.54 13.75
C MET A 119 -0.99 3.73 15.03
N GLU A 120 -1.80 2.69 15.21
CA GLU A 120 -1.67 1.74 16.30
C GLU A 120 -0.57 0.71 16.02
N LEU A 121 -0.40 0.31 14.75
CA LEU A 121 0.56 -0.71 14.35
C LEU A 121 1.12 -0.44 12.94
N LEU A 122 2.45 -0.37 12.86
CA LEU A 122 3.21 -0.56 11.62
C LEU A 122 3.87 -1.95 11.66
N GLU A 123 3.52 -2.83 10.73
CA GLU A 123 4.10 -4.17 10.62
C GLU A 123 4.75 -4.36 9.25
N LEU A 124 6.07 -4.53 9.25
CA LEU A 124 6.87 -4.79 8.05
C LEU A 124 7.52 -6.16 8.18
N ASN A 125 7.30 -7.03 7.19
CA ASN A 125 7.88 -8.36 7.15
C ASN A 125 8.55 -8.61 5.81
N ALA A 126 9.88 -8.69 5.84
CA ALA A 126 10.69 -8.99 4.67
C ALA A 126 11.52 -10.25 4.92
N THR A 127 11.02 -11.42 4.52
CA THR A 127 11.75 -12.69 4.73
C THR A 127 13.00 -12.83 3.87
N VAL A 128 13.18 -11.99 2.84
CA VAL A 128 14.31 -11.99 1.92
C VAL A 128 14.89 -10.57 1.81
N SER A 129 16.21 -10.44 1.71
CA SER A 129 16.91 -9.15 1.73
C SER A 129 16.54 -8.22 0.59
N TYR A 130 16.20 -8.76 -0.58
CA TYR A 130 15.89 -7.92 -1.74
C TYR A 130 14.53 -7.21 -1.63
N TYR A 131 13.61 -7.68 -0.77
CA TYR A 131 12.33 -7.01 -0.47
C TYR A 131 12.47 -5.64 0.21
N VAL A 132 13.70 -5.22 0.55
CA VAL A 132 13.97 -3.89 1.10
C VAL A 132 15.07 -3.16 0.33
N SER A 133 15.52 -3.73 -0.80
CA SER A 133 16.71 -3.24 -1.51
C SER A 133 16.54 -1.81 -2.03
N GLY A 134 15.36 -1.45 -2.53
CA GLY A 134 15.07 -0.08 -2.97
C GLY A 134 15.09 0.94 -1.82
N ILE A 135 14.76 0.51 -0.60
CA ILE A 135 14.73 1.39 0.58
C ILE A 135 16.11 1.54 1.22
N LEU A 136 16.97 0.52 1.17
CA LEU A 136 18.30 0.56 1.78
C LEU A 136 19.18 1.69 1.23
N GLY A 137 18.97 2.08 -0.04
CA GLY A 137 19.68 3.20 -0.67
C GLY A 137 19.14 4.59 -0.31
N MET A 138 18.03 4.69 0.42
CA MET A 138 17.46 5.97 0.82
C MET A 138 18.21 6.60 1.99
N GLU A 139 18.10 7.92 2.13
CA GLU A 139 18.64 8.64 3.27
C GLU A 139 17.97 8.21 4.58
N ASN A 140 18.67 8.36 5.70
CA ASN A 140 18.11 8.06 7.01
C ASN A 140 16.98 9.05 7.32
N LYS A 141 15.94 8.58 8.03
CA LYS A 141 14.76 9.39 8.40
C LYS A 141 14.07 10.05 7.19
N SER A 142 14.02 9.35 6.06
CA SER A 142 13.42 9.85 4.80
C SER A 142 12.01 9.31 4.54
N ILE A 143 11.56 8.31 5.31
CA ILE A 143 10.24 7.69 5.15
C ILE A 143 9.37 8.07 6.34
N TRP A 144 8.44 8.99 6.12
CA TRP A 144 7.51 9.42 7.15
C TRP A 144 6.31 8.47 7.24
N VAL A 145 6.02 7.96 8.43
CA VAL A 145 4.90 7.02 8.69
C VAL A 145 3.85 7.56 9.67
N GLY A 146 4.04 8.80 10.13
CA GLY A 146 3.18 9.44 11.12
C GLY A 146 3.47 8.99 12.55
N LYS A 147 2.54 9.28 13.48
CA LYS A 147 2.70 8.87 14.89
C LYS A 147 2.35 7.39 15.01
N VAL A 148 3.31 6.53 15.37
CA VAL A 148 3.10 5.09 15.48
C VAL A 148 3.23 4.63 16.93
N ARG A 149 2.26 3.85 17.44
CA ARG A 149 2.29 3.27 18.79
C ARG A 149 3.16 2.02 18.88
N ASN A 150 3.03 1.10 17.92
CA ASN A 150 3.78 -0.14 17.88
C ASN A 150 4.40 -0.34 16.50
N VAL A 151 5.69 -0.67 16.46
CA VAL A 151 6.43 -0.99 15.24
C VAL A 151 6.93 -2.42 15.34
N HIS A 152 6.55 -3.26 14.38
CA HIS A 152 7.00 -4.63 14.26
C HIS A 152 7.77 -4.81 12.95
N LEU A 153 9.09 -4.90 13.05
CA LEU A 153 9.98 -5.18 11.93
C LEU A 153 10.47 -6.63 12.04
N THR A 154 10.23 -7.43 11.01
CA THR A 154 10.58 -8.85 11.00
C THR A 154 11.36 -9.22 9.73
N GLY A 155 12.30 -10.17 9.87
CA GLY A 155 13.25 -10.49 8.81
C GLY A 155 14.08 -9.26 8.44
N TYR A 156 14.44 -9.10 7.18
CA TYR A 156 15.27 -7.99 6.69
C TYR A 156 14.65 -6.59 6.83
N ALA A 157 13.39 -6.48 7.26
CA ALA A 157 12.75 -5.18 7.52
C ALA A 157 13.44 -4.40 8.66
N TYR A 158 14.16 -5.07 9.58
CA TYR A 158 14.94 -4.34 10.61
C TYR A 158 16.03 -3.45 9.99
N ARG A 159 16.51 -3.79 8.78
CA ARG A 159 17.62 -3.06 8.13
C ARG A 159 17.23 -1.68 7.61
N ILE A 160 15.94 -1.36 7.60
CA ILE A 160 15.42 -0.07 7.15
C ILE A 160 14.82 0.74 8.29
N GLU A 161 15.02 0.31 9.55
CA GLU A 161 14.53 1.03 10.72
C GLU A 161 15.05 2.47 10.77
N ASP A 162 16.32 2.67 10.42
CA ASP A 162 16.96 3.99 10.36
C ASP A 162 16.41 4.90 9.26
N LYS A 163 15.59 4.38 8.35
CA LYS A 163 14.92 5.13 7.28
C LYS A 163 13.59 5.73 7.72
N LEU A 164 12.98 5.21 8.78
CA LEU A 164 11.65 5.61 9.25
C LEU A 164 11.73 6.88 10.13
N ILE A 165 10.72 7.76 10.00
CA ILE A 165 10.50 8.95 10.84
C ILE A 165 9.02 9.15 11.19
#